data_AF-A0A151F2Y1-F1
#
_entry.id   AF-A0A151F2Y1-F1
#
_cell.length_a   1.000
_cell.length_b   1.000
_cell.length_c   1.000
_cell.angle_alpha   90.00
_cell.angle_beta   90.00
_cell.angle_gamma   90.00
#
_symmetry.space_group_name_H-M   'P 1'
#
loop_
_entity.id
_entity.type
_entity.pdbx_description
1 polymer ?
#
loop_
_entity_poly.entity_id
_entity_poly.type
_entity_poly.pdbx_seq_one_letter_code
_entity_poly.pdbx_strand_id
1 'polypeptide(L)'
;MEDGQTGGEKVLEEHTERARHEKIEGSTIQQKKDVTFVCPVCEKPLHTSNLVDMKSIVEDNLYYVGGVKIVSDTILHCDFEHRYDEEGFTLENPHPLVATVKAAFDITGDCIHFTIVDIRAPTL
;
A
#
# COMPACT_ATOMS: atom_id res chain seq x y z
N MET A 1 -4.89 63.11 -30.58
CA MET A 1 -5.05 61.70 -30.96
C MET A 1 -3.63 61.22 -31.22
N GLU A 2 -2.86 61.15 -30.14
CA GLU A 2 -2.56 59.91 -29.36
C GLU A 2 -1.59 59.05 -30.19
N ASP A 3 -0.28 59.16 -29.94
CA ASP A 3 0.52 58.35 -28.99
C ASP A 3 0.49 56.84 -29.37
N GLY A 4 1.57 56.09 -29.48
CA GLY A 4 2.94 56.26 -29.04
C GLY A 4 3.79 55.04 -29.43
N GLN A 5 5.09 55.15 -29.19
CA GLN A 5 6.17 54.23 -29.55
C GLN A 5 6.06 52.81 -28.97
N THR A 6 6.67 51.84 -29.66
CA THR A 6 7.36 50.70 -29.03
C THR A 6 8.67 50.38 -29.76
N GLY A 7 9.80 50.76 -29.16
CA GLY A 7 11.02 49.92 -29.15
C GLY A 7 10.81 48.82 -28.09
N GLY A 8 11.64 47.81 -27.89
CA GLY A 8 12.95 47.43 -28.39
C GLY A 8 13.47 46.35 -27.41
N GLU A 9 14.12 45.32 -27.94
CA GLU A 9 14.97 44.32 -27.27
C GLU A 9 14.35 43.37 -26.20
N LYS A 10 14.47 42.06 -26.45
CA LYS A 10 15.56 41.25 -25.84
C LYS A 10 15.67 39.86 -26.47
N VAL A 11 16.91 39.52 -26.78
CA VAL A 11 17.47 38.20 -27.13
C VAL A 11 17.65 37.37 -25.83
N LEU A 12 17.94 36.07 -25.99
CA LEU A 12 18.25 35.02 -25.00
C LEU A 12 16.99 34.32 -24.45
N GLU A 13 16.85 32.99 -24.44
CA GLU A 13 17.87 31.94 -24.38
C GLU A 13 17.19 30.61 -24.80
N GLU A 14 17.76 29.95 -25.80
CA GLU A 14 17.37 28.64 -26.28
C GLU A 14 18.17 27.58 -25.52
N HIS A 15 17.57 26.41 -25.31
CA HIS A 15 18.06 25.22 -24.58
C HIS A 15 17.92 25.27 -23.05
N THR A 16 17.24 24.26 -22.48
CA THR A 16 17.89 23.13 -21.77
C THR A 16 16.85 22.31 -20.98
N GLU A 17 16.68 21.08 -21.43
CA GLU A 17 16.49 19.84 -20.64
C GLU A 17 15.16 19.47 -19.95
N ARG A 18 14.58 18.42 -20.56
CA ARG A 18 14.18 17.16 -19.93
C ARG A 18 13.03 17.24 -18.92
N ALA A 19 11.85 16.90 -19.45
CA ALA A 19 10.82 16.18 -18.72
C ALA A 19 11.45 14.95 -18.03
N ARG A 20 11.80 15.11 -16.76
CA ARG A 20 12.16 14.01 -15.90
C ARG A 20 10.88 13.28 -15.52
N HIS A 21 10.69 12.15 -16.20
CA HIS A 21 10.10 10.97 -15.59
C HIS A 21 10.93 10.61 -14.36
N GLU A 22 10.62 11.21 -13.21
CA GLU A 22 11.00 10.64 -11.94
C GLU A 22 9.84 9.76 -11.50
N LYS A 23 10.03 8.47 -11.79
CA LYS A 23 9.30 7.36 -11.17
C LYS A 23 9.15 7.67 -9.70
N ILE A 24 7.91 7.75 -9.22
CA ILE A 24 7.65 7.66 -7.78
C ILE A 24 7.89 6.18 -7.44
N GLU A 25 9.16 5.87 -7.16
CA GLU A 25 9.55 4.60 -6.56
C GLU A 25 8.73 4.37 -5.32
N GLY A 26 8.24 3.14 -5.18
CA GLY A 26 7.16 2.73 -4.29
C GLY A 26 7.22 3.44 -2.95
N SER A 27 6.13 4.17 -2.66
CA SER A 27 5.81 4.62 -1.31
C SER A 27 5.61 3.38 -0.45
N THR A 28 6.72 2.84 0.04
CA THR A 28 6.74 1.74 0.97
C THR A 28 6.25 2.33 2.28
N ILE A 29 4.93 2.33 2.46
CA ILE A 29 4.30 2.60 3.74
C ILE A 29 4.74 1.46 4.64
N GLN A 30 5.81 1.70 5.39
CA GLN A 30 6.36 0.74 6.31
C GLN A 30 5.31 0.50 7.38
N GLN A 31 4.70 -0.69 7.39
CA GLN A 31 4.06 -1.20 8.59
C GLN A 31 5.07 -1.05 9.74
N LYS A 32 4.62 -0.45 10.84
CA LYS A 32 5.44 -0.19 12.02
C LYS A 32 6.07 -1.51 12.46
N LYS A 33 7.39 -1.66 12.28
CA LYS A 33 8.13 -2.94 12.36
C LYS A 33 8.13 -3.63 13.73
N ASP A 34 7.52 -3.03 14.75
CA ASP A 34 7.61 -3.48 16.14
C ASP A 34 6.30 -4.08 16.69
N VAL A 35 5.30 -4.33 15.85
CA VAL A 35 4.06 -4.99 16.31
C VAL A 35 4.18 -6.49 16.06
N THR A 36 4.38 -7.26 17.13
CA THR A 36 4.30 -8.72 17.10
C THR A 36 2.83 -9.13 17.15
N PHE A 37 2.35 -9.76 16.08
CA PHE A 37 1.03 -10.37 16.05
C PHE A 37 1.09 -11.82 16.52
N VAL A 38 0.05 -12.29 17.19
CA VAL A 38 -0.06 -13.67 17.70
C VAL A 38 -1.18 -14.39 16.97
N CYS A 39 -0.94 -15.65 16.62
CA CYS A 39 -1.95 -16.50 16.04
C CYS A 39 -3.03 -16.83 17.08
N PRO A 40 -4.31 -16.50 16.85
CA PRO A 40 -5.39 -16.80 17.81
C PRO A 40 -5.73 -18.28 17.91
N VAL A 41 -5.15 -19.15 17.07
CA VAL A 41 -5.42 -20.60 17.05
C VAL A 41 -4.39 -21.38 17.87
N CYS A 42 -3.10 -21.10 17.68
CA CYS A 42 -2.02 -21.81 18.36
C CYS A 42 -1.26 -20.96 19.39
N GLU A 43 -1.65 -19.70 19.58
CA GLU A 43 -1.06 -18.74 20.53
C GLU A 43 0.43 -18.44 20.29
N LYS A 44 0.97 -18.81 19.11
CA LYS A 44 2.34 -18.51 18.71
C LYS A 44 2.43 -17.20 17.91
N PRO A 45 3.48 -16.40 18.10
CA PRO A 45 3.81 -15.26 17.25
C PRO A 45 3.81 -15.63 15.76
N LEU A 46 3.28 -14.71 14.96
CA LEU A 46 3.27 -14.82 13.51
C LEU A 46 4.58 -14.30 12.95
N HIS A 47 5.26 -15.14 12.17
CA HIS A 47 6.38 -14.68 11.34
C HIS A 47 5.93 -13.58 10.38
N THR A 48 6.78 -12.58 10.14
CA THR A 48 6.45 -11.42 9.29
C THR A 48 6.03 -11.81 7.88
N SER A 49 6.62 -12.88 7.33
CA SER A 49 6.24 -13.44 6.02
C SER A 49 4.86 -14.10 5.97
N ASN A 50 4.22 -14.37 7.11
CA ASN A 50 2.82 -14.81 7.13
C ASN A 50 1.84 -13.63 7.07
N LEU A 51 2.27 -12.41 7.40
CA LEU A 51 1.38 -11.27 7.52
C LEU A 51 0.97 -10.74 6.15
N VAL A 52 -0.26 -10.25 6.06
CA VAL A 52 -0.75 -9.56 4.88
C VAL A 52 0.00 -8.23 4.69
N ASP A 53 0.38 -7.96 3.45
CA ASP A 53 1.08 -6.74 3.08
C ASP A 53 0.31 -5.94 2.02
N MET A 54 0.65 -4.67 1.90
CA MET A 54 -0.05 -3.77 0.98
C MET A 54 0.02 -4.24 -0.47
N LYS A 55 1.16 -4.79 -0.90
CA LYS A 55 1.34 -5.23 -2.27
C LYS A 55 0.43 -6.42 -2.57
N SER A 56 0.46 -7.45 -1.72
CA SER A 56 -0.38 -8.63 -1.92
C SER A 56 -1.88 -8.32 -1.85
N ILE A 57 -2.32 -7.38 -1.01
CA ILE A 57 -3.75 -7.06 -0.86
C ILE A 57 -4.23 -6.00 -1.86
N VAL A 58 -3.52 -4.89 -1.99
CA VAL A 58 -3.96 -3.74 -2.77
C VAL A 58 -3.54 -3.86 -4.22
N GLU A 59 -2.23 -4.01 -4.46
CA GLU A 59 -1.67 -4.01 -5.81
C GLU A 59 -2.05 -5.28 -6.59
N ASP A 60 -1.94 -6.44 -5.94
CA ASP A 60 -2.13 -7.73 -6.61
C ASP A 60 -3.62 -8.17 -6.65
N ASN A 61 -4.41 -7.85 -5.61
CA ASN A 61 -5.78 -8.35 -5.48
C ASN A 61 -6.88 -7.29 -5.70
N LEU A 62 -6.82 -6.11 -5.05
CA LEU A 62 -7.88 -5.10 -5.15
C LEU A 62 -7.82 -4.28 -6.44
N TYR A 63 -6.62 -3.98 -6.95
CA TYR A 63 -6.44 -3.17 -8.16
C TYR A 63 -7.07 -3.81 -9.41
N TYR A 64 -7.36 -5.12 -9.36
CA TYR A 64 -7.84 -5.89 -10.51
C TYR A 64 -9.27 -6.46 -10.40
N VAL A 65 -10.10 -5.96 -9.47
CA VAL A 65 -11.53 -6.30 -9.46
C VAL A 65 -12.32 -5.31 -10.32
N GLY A 66 -12.30 -5.52 -11.63
CA GLY A 66 -13.39 -5.12 -12.54
C GLY A 66 -13.68 -3.63 -12.72
N GLY A 67 -12.72 -2.73 -12.48
CA GLY A 67 -12.88 -1.30 -12.71
C GLY A 67 -13.45 -0.51 -11.53
N VAL A 68 -13.42 -1.07 -10.33
CA VAL A 68 -13.78 -0.35 -9.10
C VAL A 68 -12.55 0.36 -8.54
N LYS A 69 -12.70 1.63 -8.20
CA LYS A 69 -11.65 2.47 -7.60
C LYS A 69 -12.06 2.89 -6.18
N ILE A 70 -11.21 2.62 -5.20
CA ILE A 70 -11.40 3.07 -3.82
C ILE A 70 -10.64 4.39 -3.65
N VAL A 71 -11.30 5.43 -3.15
CA VAL A 71 -10.75 6.80 -2.96
C VAL A 71 -11.06 7.37 -1.58
N SER A 72 -11.22 6.49 -0.59
CA SER A 72 -11.55 6.84 0.78
C SER A 72 -10.91 5.86 1.75
N ASP A 73 -10.96 6.18 3.04
CA ASP A 73 -10.65 5.25 4.11
C ASP A 73 -11.60 4.04 4.05
N THR A 74 -11.06 2.85 4.26
CA THR A 74 -11.80 1.59 4.23
C THR A 74 -11.25 0.57 5.20
N ILE A 75 -12.10 -0.38 5.59
CA ILE A 75 -11.74 -1.57 6.37
C ILE A 75 -11.76 -2.77 5.44
N LEU A 76 -10.61 -3.44 5.32
CA LEU A 76 -10.47 -4.66 4.53
C LEU A 76 -10.40 -5.86 5.47
N HIS A 77 -11.15 -6.91 5.15
CA HIS A 77 -11.02 -8.21 5.79
C HIS A 77 -10.30 -9.13 4.82
N CYS A 78 -9.08 -9.53 5.18
CA CYS A 78 -8.20 -10.28 4.30
C CYS A 78 -7.98 -11.67 4.88
N ASP A 79 -8.44 -12.69 4.17
CA ASP A 79 -8.16 -14.08 4.52
C ASP A 79 -6.69 -14.38 4.21
N PHE A 80 -6.01 -15.04 5.15
CA PHE A 80 -4.63 -15.50 4.99
C PHE A 80 -4.39 -16.76 5.82
N GLU A 81 -3.18 -17.30 5.77
CA GLU A 81 -2.84 -18.54 6.46
C GLU A 81 -1.53 -18.42 7.24
N HIS A 82 -1.56 -18.82 8.51
CA HIS A 82 -0.36 -19.02 9.31
C HIS A 82 0.31 -20.32 8.84
N ARG A 83 1.33 -20.19 8.00
CA ARG A 83 2.05 -21.32 7.37
C ARG A 83 3.39 -21.60 7.99
N TYR A 84 4.05 -20.57 8.52
CA TYR A 84 5.39 -20.67 9.07
C TYR A 84 5.39 -20.37 10.56
N ASP A 85 6.14 -21.13 11.36
CA ASP A 85 6.43 -20.75 12.73
C ASP A 85 7.36 -19.51 12.81
N GLU A 86 7.71 -19.13 14.03
CA GLU A 86 8.59 -17.97 14.32
C GLU A 86 9.98 -18.07 13.69
N GLU A 87 10.47 -19.29 13.43
CA GLU A 87 11.78 -19.54 12.83
C GLU A 87 11.68 -19.64 11.29
N GLY A 88 10.47 -19.57 10.74
CA GLY A 88 10.21 -19.64 9.31
C GLY A 88 10.01 -21.07 8.78
N PHE A 89 9.90 -22.08 9.65
CA PHE A 89 9.62 -23.45 9.24
C PHE A 89 8.12 -23.65 9.00
N THR A 90 7.79 -24.40 7.96
CA THR A 90 6.40 -24.75 7.63
C THR A 90 5.74 -25.56 8.74
N LEU A 91 4.53 -25.17 9.12
CA LEU A 91 3.68 -25.88 10.07
C LEU A 91 3.05 -27.12 9.41
N GLU A 92 2.95 -28.21 10.16
CA GLU A 92 2.25 -29.42 9.70
C GLU A 92 0.76 -29.17 9.43
N ASN A 93 0.13 -28.35 10.28
CA ASN A 93 -1.27 -27.93 10.17
C ASN A 93 -1.33 -26.40 10.12
N PRO A 94 -1.43 -25.80 8.92
CA PRO A 94 -1.59 -24.36 8.79
C PRO A 94 -2.91 -23.88 9.41
N HIS A 95 -2.91 -22.65 9.93
CA HIS A 95 -4.12 -22.06 10.51
C HIS A 95 -4.70 -21.00 9.56
N PRO A 96 -5.93 -21.19 9.03
CA PRO A 96 -6.61 -20.12 8.32
C PRO A 96 -6.95 -18.99 9.29
N LEU A 97 -6.77 -17.75 8.87
CA LEU A 97 -6.92 -16.54 9.67
C LEU A 97 -7.53 -15.42 8.83
N VAL A 98 -8.07 -14.41 9.51
CA VAL A 98 -8.57 -13.18 8.90
C VAL A 98 -7.87 -11.99 9.53
N ALA A 99 -7.19 -11.18 8.71
CA ALA A 99 -6.62 -9.91 9.11
C ALA A 99 -7.63 -8.79 8.84
N THR A 100 -7.90 -7.96 9.85
CA THR A 100 -8.60 -6.69 9.65
C THR A 100 -7.57 -5.62 9.38
N VAL A 101 -7.68 -4.94 8.25
CA VAL A 101 -6.75 -3.90 7.81
C VAL A 101 -7.48 -2.57 7.67
N LYS A 102 -6.92 -1.51 8.26
CA LYS A 102 -7.28 -0.14 7.95
C LYS A 102 -6.43 0.33 6.77
N ALA A 103 -7.08 0.68 5.67
CA ALA A 103 -6.43 1.24 4.50
C ALA A 103 -7.00 2.62 4.17
N ALA A 104 -6.14 3.54 3.76
CA ALA A 104 -6.55 4.86 3.25
C ALA A 104 -6.06 5.02 1.82
N PHE A 105 -6.93 5.58 0.99
CA PHE A 105 -6.67 5.81 -0.43
C PHE A 105 -6.84 7.29 -0.75
N ASP A 106 -5.99 7.82 -1.60
CA ASP A 106 -6.14 9.19 -2.09
C ASP A 106 -7.14 9.27 -3.25
N ILE A 107 -7.29 10.48 -3.82
CA ILE A 107 -8.19 10.72 -4.96
C ILE A 107 -7.71 10.03 -6.25
N THR A 108 -6.42 9.73 -6.38
CA THR A 108 -5.86 8.97 -7.50
C THR A 108 -6.05 7.47 -7.33
N GLY A 109 -6.50 7.03 -6.15
CA GLY A 109 -6.78 5.63 -5.81
C GLY A 109 -5.55 4.90 -5.32
N ASP A 110 -4.47 5.62 -5.04
CA ASP A 110 -3.24 5.06 -4.49
C ASP A 110 -3.42 4.85 -2.99
N CYS A 111 -2.98 3.70 -2.49
CA CYS A 111 -3.02 3.41 -1.06
C CYS A 111 -1.92 4.22 -0.34
N ILE A 112 -2.33 5.17 0.49
CA ILE A 112 -1.44 6.07 1.24
C ILE A 112 -1.29 5.68 2.71
N HIS A 113 -2.12 4.76 3.22
CA HIS A 113 -1.96 4.18 4.55
C HIS A 113 -2.42 2.72 4.56
N PHE A 114 -1.67 1.84 5.23
CA PHE A 114 -2.03 0.43 5.39
C PHE A 114 -1.55 -0.08 6.75
N THR A 115 -2.50 -0.49 7.60
CA THR A 115 -2.20 -0.99 8.96
C THR A 115 -3.09 -2.17 9.31
N ILE A 116 -2.48 -3.29 9.68
CA ILE A 116 -3.20 -4.41 10.31
C ILE A 116 -3.63 -3.97 11.71
N VAL A 117 -4.93 -4.04 12.00
CA VAL A 117 -5.49 -3.64 13.30
C VAL A 117 -5.87 -4.81 14.19
N ASP A 118 -6.17 -5.97 13.59
CA ASP A 118 -6.61 -7.16 14.31
C ASP A 118 -6.39 -8.43 13.48
N ILE A 119 -6.21 -9.57 14.15
CA ILE A 119 -6.11 -10.89 13.54
C ILE A 119 -7.00 -11.85 14.32
N ARG A 120 -7.90 -12.54 13.61
CA ARG A 120 -8.88 -13.45 14.19
C ARG A 120 -8.94 -14.78 13.44
N ALA A 121 -9.51 -15.79 14.09
CA ALA A 121 -9.90 -17.02 13.42
C ALA A 121 -11.08 -16.76 12.45
N PRO A 122 -11.25 -17.58 11.40
CA PRO A 122 -12.36 -17.47 10.48
C PRO A 122 -13.68 -17.66 11.23
N THR A 123 -14.64 -16.79 10.94
CA THR A 123 -16.03 -16.99 11.38
C THR A 123 -16.65 -18.08 10.52
N LEU A 124 -17.00 -19.22 11.13
CA LEU A 124 -17.78 -20.32 10.53
C LEU A 124 -19.21 -19.89 10.22
#